data_AF-A0A9D8FHT4-F1
#
_entry.id   AF-A0A9D8FHT4-F1
#
_cell.length_a   1.000
_cell.length_b   1.000
_cell.length_c   1.000
_cell.angle_alpha   90.00
_cell.angle_beta   90.00
_cell.angle_gamma   90.00
#
_symmetry.space_group_name_H-M   'P 1'
#
loop_
_entity.id
_entity.type
_entity.pdbx_description
1 polymer ?
#
loop_
_entity_poly.entity_id
_entity_poly.type
_entity_poly.pdbx_seq_one_letter_code
_entity_poly.pdbx_strand_id
1 'polypeptide(L)' 'MPEGLEDSYLINHSASIVLTNPKGEMHAVFGAPHDPATLVEDLNAIQKSW' A
#
# COMPACT_ATOMS: atom_id res chain seq x y z
N MET A 1 9.13 -10.96 -25.04
CA MET A 1 9.24 -10.70 -23.58
C MET A 1 10.59 -10.03 -23.35
N PRO A 2 10.76 -9.15 -22.35
CA PRO A 2 12.09 -8.67 -21.97
C PRO A 2 13.03 -9.86 -21.72
N GLU A 3 14.29 -9.80 -22.15
CA GLU A 3 15.28 -10.82 -21.83
C GLU A 3 15.42 -10.96 -20.30
N GLY A 4 15.51 -12.21 -19.81
CA GLY A 4 15.65 -12.51 -18.38
C GLY A 4 14.35 -12.78 -17.62
N LEU A 5 13.22 -12.85 -18.31
CA LEU A 5 11.92 -13.26 -17.75
C LEU A 5 11.46 -14.63 -18.26
N GLU A 6 12.31 -15.39 -18.96
CA GLU A 6 11.91 -16.65 -19.61
C GLU A 6 11.37 -17.70 -18.60
N ASP A 7 11.88 -17.70 -17.37
CA ASP A 7 11.49 -18.62 -16.29
C ASP A 7 10.58 -17.98 -15.22
N SER A 8 10.02 -16.80 -15.50
CA SER A 8 9.20 -16.07 -14.53
C SER A 8 7.73 -16.50 -14.54
N TYR A 9 7.09 -16.44 -13.38
CA TYR A 9 5.65 -16.68 -13.23
C TYR A 9 5.02 -15.65 -12.31
N LEU A 10 3.73 -15.41 -12.49
CA LEU A 10 2.97 -14.49 -11.63
C LEU A 10 2.52 -15.20 -10.35
N ILE A 11 2.78 -14.56 -9.21
CA ILE A 11 2.26 -14.99 -7.92
C ILE A 11 1.04 -14.12 -7.59
N ASN A 12 -0.13 -14.76 -7.54
CA ASN A 12 -1.32 -14.12 -6.98
C ASN A 12 -1.16 -14.03 -5.45
N HIS A 13 -1.25 -12.82 -4.91
CA HIS A 13 -1.12 -12.55 -3.48
C HIS A 13 -2.08 -11.44 -3.07
N SER A 14 -2.46 -11.43 -1.79
CA SER A 14 -3.10 -10.26 -1.18
C SER A 14 -2.05 -9.21 -0.85
N ALA A 15 -2.45 -7.94 -0.86
CA ALA A 15 -1.59 -6.82 -0.51
C ALA A 15 -2.31 -5.87 0.46
N SER A 16 -1.53 -5.32 1.40
CA SER A 16 -1.95 -4.28 2.32
C SER A 16 -0.81 -3.28 2.50
N ILE A 17 -1.16 -1.99 2.64
CA ILE A 17 -0.22 -0.91 2.94
C ILE A 17 -0.44 -0.50 4.40
N VAL A 18 0.63 -0.38 5.18
CA VAL A 18 0.56 0.01 6.60
C VAL A 18 1.17 1.38 6.79
N LEU A 19 0.42 2.30 7.41
CA LEU A 19 0.91 3.62 7.80
C LEU A 19 1.44 3.56 9.22
N THR A 20 2.72 3.93 9.39
CA THR A 20 3.36 4.07 10.70
C THR A 20 3.88 5.48 10.91
N ASN A 21 4.07 5.87 12.17
CA ASN A 21 4.76 7.12 12.51
C ASN A 21 6.27 6.89 12.73
N PRO A 22 7.08 7.96 12.92
CA PRO A 22 8.52 7.81 13.16
C PRO A 22 8.91 7.03 14.42
N LYS A 23 7.99 6.82 15.37
CA LYS A 23 8.21 5.95 16.55
C LYS A 23 7.92 4.48 16.24
N GLY A 24 7.42 4.16 15.05
CA GLY A 24 7.03 2.82 14.62
C GLY A 24 5.61 2.42 15.02
N GLU A 25 4.80 3.34 15.54
CA GLU A 25 3.41 3.06 15.93
C GLU A 25 2.52 2.98 14.68
N MET A 26 1.58 2.04 14.64
CA MET A 26 0.65 1.85 13.53
C MET A 26 -0.52 2.82 13.62
N HIS A 27 -0.82 3.52 12.53
CA HIS A 27 -1.91 4.50 12.43
C HIS A 27 -3.03 4.07 11.49
N ALA A 28 -2.72 3.32 10.43
CA ALA A 28 -3.73 2.82 9.50
C ALA A 28 -3.26 1.58 8.72
N VAL A 29 -4.22 0.84 8.17
CA VAL A 29 -4.01 -0.26 7.23
C VAL A 29 -4.92 -0.05 6.02
N PHE A 30 -4.34 0.03 4.83
CA PHE A 30 -5.07 0.15 3.57
C PHE A 30 -5.07 -1.18 2.82
N GLY A 31 -6.25 -1.76 2.63
CA GLY A 31 -6.41 -3.03 1.91
C GLY A 31 -6.48 -2.87 0.39
N ALA A 32 -6.29 -3.97 -0.33
CA ALA A 32 -6.57 -4.05 -1.76
C ALA A 32 -8.10 -4.12 -2.04
N PRO A 33 -8.59 -3.67 -3.22
CA PRO A 33 -7.83 -3.01 -4.29
C PRO A 33 -7.41 -1.59 -3.88
N HIS A 34 -6.16 -1.23 -4.19
CA HIS A 34 -5.63 0.09 -3.86
C HIS A 34 -6.06 1.12 -4.92
N ASP A 35 -6.85 2.10 -4.51
CA ASP A 35 -7.18 3.26 -5.32
C ASP A 35 -6.35 4.48 -4.86
N PRO A 36 -5.49 5.07 -5.71
CA PRO A 36 -4.63 6.16 -5.31
C PRO A 36 -5.37 7.41 -4.82
N ALA A 37 -6.55 7.72 -5.37
CA ALA A 37 -7.30 8.91 -4.97
C ALA A 37 -7.86 8.74 -3.56
N THR A 38 -8.48 7.58 -3.29
CA THR A 38 -8.98 7.19 -1.98
C THR A 38 -7.86 7.17 -0.93
N LEU A 39 -6.71 6.59 -1.27
CA LEU A 39 -5.54 6.58 -0.36
C LEU A 39 -5.07 7.98 0.03
N VAL A 40 -5.05 8.92 -0.92
CA VAL A 40 -4.64 10.31 -0.65
C VAL A 40 -5.67 11.02 0.21
N GLU A 41 -6.97 10.84 -0.05
CA GLU A 41 -8.04 11.40 0.77
C GLU A 41 -7.97 10.89 2.21
N ASP A 42 -7.83 9.58 2.40
CA ASP A 42 -7.72 8.94 3.71
C ASP A 42 -6.45 9.41 4.45
N LEU A 43 -5.30 9.45 3.78
CA LEU A 43 -4.06 9.92 4.37
C LEU A 43 -4.19 11.38 4.84
N ASN A 44 -4.80 12.25 4.04
CA ASN A 44 -5.06 13.64 4.41
C ASN A 44 -6.01 13.75 5.61
N ALA A 45 -7.03 12.89 5.69
CA ALA A 45 -7.94 12.86 6.83
C ALA A 45 -7.22 12.44 8.12
N ILE A 46 -6.38 11.40 8.05
CA ILE A 46 -5.56 10.93 9.17
C ILE A 46 -4.60 12.03 9.64
N GLN A 47 -3.86 12.66 8.72
CA GLN A 47 -2.90 13.71 9.06
C GLN A 47 -3.54 14.93 9.74
N LYS A 48 -4.79 15.26 9.40
CA LYS A 48 -5.54 16.36 10.05
C LYS A 48 -6.03 16.02 11.46
N SER A 49 -6.11 14.73 11.80
CA SER A 49 -6.55 14.24 13.11
C SER A 49 -5.43 14.16 14.15
N TRP A 50 -4.19 14.48 13.74
CA TRP A 50 -2.99 14.46 14.58
C TRP A 50 -2.70 15.82 15.23
#